data_AF-A0A453F1L6-F1
#
_entry.id   AF-A0A453F1L6-F1
#
_cell.length_a   1.000
_cell.length_b   1.000
_cell.length_c   1.000
_cell.angle_alpha   90.00
_cell.angle_beta   90.00
_cell.angle_gamma   90.00
#
_symmetry.space_group_name_H-M   'P 1'
#
loop_
_entity.id
_entity.type
_entity.pdbx_description
1 polymer ?
#
loop_
_entity_poly.entity_id
_entity_poly.type
_entity_poly.pdbx_seq_one_letter_code
_entity_poly.pdbx_strand_id
1 'polypeptide(L)'
;KVLLLNGSHDRETIGLSASGFVTAITDSLNRTYGDPDKSLKYHPKDYVNAILVPEGGQIPLDVENLASKGIFHVLTVKSVHDTKVGVIFDPVSLIQALTGLISEHMDARLAEPDPLTENVTSVC
;
A
#
# COMPACT_ATOMS: atom_id res chain seq x y z
N LYS A 1 -2.37 -0.75 -5.88
CA LYS A 1 -2.91 -1.68 -4.87
C LYS A 1 -2.79 -1.01 -3.52
N VAL A 2 -3.84 -1.05 -2.70
CA VAL A 2 -3.93 -0.26 -1.46
C VAL A 2 -3.98 -1.23 -0.29
N LEU A 3 -3.15 -0.98 0.74
CA LEU A 3 -3.18 -1.70 2.00
C LEU A 3 -3.87 -0.82 3.06
N LEU A 4 -4.94 -1.32 3.67
CA LEU A 4 -5.57 -0.69 4.83
C LEU A 4 -5.00 -1.36 6.08
N LEU A 5 -4.30 -0.61 6.94
CA LEU A 5 -3.75 -1.17 8.18
C LEU A 5 -4.78 -1.15 9.31
N ASN A 6 -4.72 -2.16 10.17
CA ASN A 6 -5.52 -2.21 11.39
C ASN A 6 -5.16 -1.00 12.27
N GLY A 7 -6.16 -0.41 12.95
CA GLY A 7 -5.90 0.70 13.86
C GLY A 7 -5.48 0.29 15.25
N SER A 8 -5.63 -0.98 15.62
CA SER A 8 -5.26 -1.50 16.94
C SER A 8 -4.55 -2.82 16.79
N HIS A 9 -3.73 -3.18 17.76
CA HIS A 9 -3.05 -4.47 17.77
C HIS A 9 -4.06 -5.60 17.93
N ASP A 10 -3.96 -6.61 17.07
CA ASP A 10 -4.60 -7.90 17.27
C ASP A 10 -3.59 -8.91 17.83
N ARG A 11 -4.01 -10.15 18.05
CA ARG A 11 -3.17 -11.22 18.59
C ARG A 11 -2.14 -11.76 17.59
N GLU A 12 -2.32 -11.49 16.31
CA GLU A 12 -1.53 -12.08 15.22
C GLU A 12 -0.37 -11.19 14.80
N THR A 13 -0.51 -9.87 15.00
CA THR A 13 0.37 -8.85 14.44
C THR A 13 1.06 -7.99 15.50
N ILE A 14 1.06 -8.43 16.76
CA ILE A 14 1.76 -7.76 17.86
C ILE A 14 3.24 -7.57 17.52
N GLY A 15 3.73 -6.34 17.66
CA GLY A 15 5.13 -5.99 17.42
C GLY A 15 5.47 -5.74 15.95
N LEU A 16 4.53 -5.90 15.01
CA LEU A 16 4.75 -5.50 13.62
C LEU A 16 4.58 -3.99 13.44
N SER A 17 5.57 -3.38 12.80
CA SER A 17 5.43 -2.04 12.21
C SER A 17 4.75 -2.12 10.85
N ALA A 18 4.34 -0.98 10.29
CA ALA A 18 3.76 -0.90 8.95
C ALA A 18 4.66 -1.55 7.88
N SER A 19 5.98 -1.33 7.93
CA SER A 19 6.91 -1.99 7.00
C SER A 19 7.03 -3.51 7.22
N GLY A 20 6.76 -3.97 8.44
CA GLY A 20 6.64 -5.39 8.79
C GLY A 20 5.48 -6.06 8.07
N PHE A 21 4.29 -5.44 8.04
CA PHE A 21 3.14 -5.91 7.27
C PHE A 21 3.47 -6.03 5.77
N VAL A 22 4.09 -5.00 5.21
CA VAL A 22 4.51 -4.99 3.79
C VAL A 22 5.47 -6.15 3.51
N THR A 23 6.41 -6.41 4.41
CA THR A 23 7.38 -7.52 4.29
C THR A 23 6.68 -8.87 4.35
N ALA A 24 5.81 -9.08 5.33
CA ALA A 24 5.07 -10.34 5.50
C ALA A 24 4.21 -10.67 4.27
N ILE A 25 3.52 -9.67 3.70
CA ILE A 25 2.75 -9.82 2.46
C ILE A 25 3.68 -10.19 1.30
N THR A 26 4.79 -9.47 1.14
CA THR A 26 5.75 -9.71 0.06
C THR A 26 6.33 -11.11 0.14
N ASP A 27 6.76 -11.55 1.33
CA ASP A 27 7.33 -12.87 1.53
C ASP A 27 6.33 -14.00 1.30
N SER A 28 5.08 -13.79 1.71
CA SER A 28 3.99 -14.75 1.50
C SER A 28 3.69 -14.92 0.01
N LEU A 29 3.61 -13.82 -0.74
CA LEU A 29 3.31 -13.84 -2.18
C LEU A 29 4.50 -14.32 -3.01
N ASN A 30 5.72 -13.95 -2.62
CA ASN A 30 6.93 -14.47 -3.23
C ASN A 30 7.22 -15.92 -2.82
N ARG A 31 6.49 -16.49 -1.85
CA ARG A 31 6.71 -17.83 -1.31
C ARG A 31 8.17 -18.01 -0.89
N THR A 32 8.72 -17.00 -0.21
CA THR A 32 10.12 -17.00 0.27
C THR A 32 10.41 -18.21 1.17
N TYR A 33 9.35 -18.82 1.74
CA TYR A 33 9.39 -20.07 2.48
C TYR A 33 8.59 -21.16 1.73
N GLY A 34 9.25 -22.22 1.27
CA GLY A 34 8.62 -23.33 0.56
C GLY A 34 9.43 -23.83 -0.64
N ASP A 35 8.73 -24.31 -1.66
CA ASP A 35 9.32 -24.82 -2.91
C ASP A 35 10.03 -23.67 -3.67
N PRO A 36 11.37 -23.68 -3.76
CA PRO A 36 12.14 -22.59 -4.37
C PRO A 36 11.80 -22.38 -5.86
N ASP A 37 11.33 -23.42 -6.54
CA ASP A 37 11.03 -23.39 -7.97
C ASP A 37 9.68 -22.71 -8.27
N LYS A 38 8.89 -22.39 -7.23
CA LYS A 38 7.60 -21.68 -7.34
C LYS A 38 7.63 -20.26 -6.75
N SER A 39 8.81 -19.76 -6.40
CA SER A 39 8.97 -18.44 -5.80
C SER A 39 8.83 -17.33 -6.86
N LEU A 40 7.97 -16.34 -6.57
CA LEU A 40 7.95 -15.09 -7.32
C LEU A 40 9.09 -14.18 -6.83
N LYS A 41 9.53 -13.24 -7.66
CA LYS A 41 10.66 -12.32 -7.35
C LYS A 41 10.27 -10.86 -7.51
N TYR A 42 9.10 -10.50 -6.99
CA TYR A 42 8.62 -9.12 -7.04
C TYR A 42 9.07 -8.31 -5.83
N HIS A 43 9.26 -7.01 -6.02
CA HIS A 43 9.59 -6.09 -4.94
C HIS A 43 8.33 -5.69 -4.16
N PRO A 44 8.46 -5.21 -2.91
CA PRO A 44 7.30 -4.80 -2.11
C PRO A 44 6.37 -3.80 -2.80
N LYS A 45 6.93 -2.80 -3.49
CA LYS A 45 6.18 -1.79 -4.28
C LYS A 45 5.30 -2.40 -5.38
N ASP A 46 5.64 -3.60 -5.85
CA ASP A 46 4.89 -4.31 -6.88
C ASP A 46 3.62 -4.93 -6.30
N TYR A 47 3.51 -5.07 -4.97
CA TYR A 47 2.33 -5.57 -4.27
C TYR A 47 1.55 -4.48 -3.54
N VAL A 48 2.23 -3.51 -2.95
CA VAL A 48 1.61 -2.40 -2.21
C VAL A 48 2.05 -1.08 -2.85
N ASN A 49 1.09 -0.26 -3.27
CA ASN A 49 1.38 1.06 -3.83
C ASN A 49 1.12 2.19 -2.83
N ALA A 50 0.13 1.98 -1.96
CA ALA A 50 -0.26 2.94 -0.95
C ALA A 50 -0.70 2.24 0.33
N ILE A 51 -0.50 2.89 1.47
CA ILE A 51 -0.92 2.44 2.78
C ILE A 51 -1.81 3.50 3.39
N LEU A 52 -3.01 3.11 3.83
CA LEU A 52 -3.87 3.96 4.65
C LEU A 52 -3.78 3.48 6.10
N VAL A 53 -3.60 4.43 7.01
CA VAL A 53 -3.52 4.18 8.45
C VAL A 53 -4.56 5.05 9.17
N PRO A 54 -5.29 4.53 10.16
CA PRO A 54 -6.21 5.35 10.92
C PRO A 54 -5.43 6.25 11.89
N GLU A 55 -5.88 7.50 12.03
CA GLU A 55 -5.32 8.49 12.95
C GLU A 55 -5.36 7.96 14.38
N GLY A 56 -4.26 8.13 15.12
CA GLY A 56 -4.14 7.59 16.48
C GLY A 56 -4.08 6.05 16.55
N GLY A 57 -3.88 5.37 15.41
CA GLY A 57 -3.69 3.93 15.37
C GLY A 57 -2.44 3.47 16.15
N GLN A 58 -2.47 2.23 16.63
CA GLN A 58 -1.42 1.68 17.48
C GLN A 58 -0.23 1.09 16.69
N ILE A 59 -0.43 0.81 15.41
CA ILE A 59 0.63 0.23 14.57
C ILE A 59 1.72 1.28 14.30
N PRO A 60 2.99 1.03 14.65
CA PRO A 60 4.07 1.98 14.40
C PRO A 60 4.27 2.25 12.91
N LEU A 61 4.28 3.53 12.55
CA LEU A 61 4.56 3.98 11.19
C LEU A 61 6.04 4.30 11.02
N ASP A 62 6.82 3.30 10.63
CA ASP A 62 8.26 3.40 10.39
C ASP A 62 8.55 3.89 8.96
N VAL A 63 8.31 5.18 8.72
CA VAL A 63 8.35 5.83 7.39
C VAL A 63 9.65 5.58 6.64
N GLU A 64 10.81 5.62 7.30
CA GLU A 64 12.11 5.35 6.64
C GLU A 64 12.20 3.92 6.09
N ASN A 65 11.68 2.93 6.83
CA ASN A 65 11.64 1.55 6.38
C ASN A 65 10.59 1.31 5.29
N LEU A 66 9.49 2.07 5.28
CA LEU A 66 8.52 2.05 4.18
C LEU A 66 9.13 2.64 2.90
N ALA A 67 9.84 3.77 3.01
CA ALA A 67 10.52 4.40 1.89
C ALA A 67 11.60 3.48 1.30
N SER A 68 12.38 2.78 2.12
CA SER A 68 13.39 1.82 1.63
C SER A 68 12.77 0.61 0.89
N LYS A 69 11.48 0.32 1.14
CA LYS A 69 10.69 -0.69 0.41
C LYS A 69 10.00 -0.12 -0.83
N GLY A 70 10.20 1.16 -1.14
CA GLY A 70 9.60 1.86 -2.28
C GLY A 70 8.15 2.28 -2.04
N ILE A 71 7.71 2.35 -0.78
CA ILE A 71 6.36 2.77 -0.41
C ILE A 71 6.39 4.23 0.02
N PHE A 72 5.85 5.10 -0.83
CA PHE A 72 5.86 6.56 -0.61
C PHE A 72 4.47 7.14 -0.34
N HIS A 73 3.40 6.46 -0.76
CA HIS A 73 2.04 6.91 -0.53
C HIS A 73 1.51 6.34 0.80
N VAL A 74 1.73 7.07 1.89
CA VAL A 74 1.17 6.75 3.20
C VAL A 74 0.18 7.84 3.59
N LEU A 75 -1.08 7.47 3.77
CA LEU A 75 -2.16 8.39 4.10
C LEU A 75 -2.70 8.10 5.50
N THR A 76 -2.63 9.09 6.38
CA THR A 76 -3.34 9.06 7.66
C THR A 76 -4.78 9.51 7.44
N VAL A 77 -5.73 8.70 7.87
CA VAL A 77 -7.17 8.91 7.67
C VAL A 77 -7.83 9.06 9.03
N LYS A 78 -8.81 9.96 9.17
CA LYS A 78 -9.55 10.13 10.42
C LYS A 78 -10.13 8.80 10.89
N SER A 79 -10.20 8.66 12.20
CA SER A 79 -10.62 7.44 12.87
C SER A 79 -11.72 7.71 13.89
N VAL A 80 -12.38 6.63 14.30
CA VAL A 80 -13.27 6.60 15.47
C VAL A 80 -12.79 5.52 16.43
N HIS A 81 -13.02 5.73 17.72
CA HIS A 81 -12.68 4.75 18.75
C HIS A 81 -13.90 3.91 19.07
N ASP A 82 -13.83 2.62 18.77
CA ASP A 82 -14.82 1.61 19.16
C ASP A 82 -14.35 0.89 20.43
N THR A 83 -15.26 0.71 21.39
CA THR A 83 -14.92 0.14 22.70
C THR A 83 -14.59 -1.36 22.66
N LYS A 84 -14.93 -2.06 21.58
CA LYS A 84 -14.68 -3.50 21.42
C LYS A 84 -13.48 -3.78 20.53
N VAL A 85 -13.32 -3.03 19.44
CA VAL A 85 -12.30 -3.31 18.42
C VAL A 85 -11.19 -2.25 18.37
N GLY A 86 -11.28 -1.19 19.18
CA GLY A 86 -10.28 -0.14 19.27
C GLY A 86 -10.43 0.92 18.18
N VAL A 87 -9.29 1.43 17.69
CA VAL A 87 -9.27 2.47 16.66
C VAL A 87 -9.63 1.86 15.31
N ILE A 88 -10.69 2.39 14.68
CA ILE A 88 -11.12 2.01 13.34
C ILE A 88 -11.22 3.25 12.45
N PHE A 89 -11.18 3.06 11.13
CA PHE A 89 -11.36 4.17 10.20
C PHE A 89 -12.75 4.82 10.35
N ASP A 90 -12.80 6.14 10.29
CA ASP A 90 -14.06 6.84 10.05
C ASP A 90 -14.50 6.52 8.61
N PRO A 91 -15.72 5.94 8.39
CA PRO A 91 -16.13 5.46 7.08
C PRO A 91 -16.16 6.56 6.00
N VAL A 92 -16.60 7.77 6.37
CA VAL A 92 -16.71 8.88 5.42
C VAL A 92 -15.32 9.34 4.99
N SER A 93 -14.42 9.53 5.96
CA SER A 93 -13.05 9.95 5.69
C SER A 93 -12.27 8.90 4.91
N LEU A 94 -12.51 7.61 5.15
CA LEU A 94 -11.90 6.51 4.39
C LEU A 94 -12.34 6.51 2.93
N ILE A 95 -13.64 6.68 2.65
CA ILE A 95 -14.16 6.74 1.29
C ILE A 95 -13.55 7.94 0.56
N GLN A 96 -13.46 9.09 1.22
CA GLN A 96 -12.84 10.29 0.65
C GLN A 96 -11.36 10.07 0.31
N ALA A 97 -10.57 9.50 1.24
CA ALA A 97 -9.17 9.20 1.01
C ALA A 97 -8.95 8.21 -0.15
N LEU A 98 -9.77 7.16 -0.23
CA LEU A 98 -9.71 6.20 -1.33
C LEU A 98 -10.09 6.84 -2.67
N THR A 99 -11.12 7.70 -2.68
CA THR A 99 -11.55 8.40 -3.90
C THR A 99 -10.44 9.31 -4.41
N GLY A 100 -9.82 10.10 -3.53
CA GLY A 100 -8.69 10.97 -3.88
C GLY A 100 -7.51 10.18 -4.45
N LEU A 101 -7.14 9.07 -3.79
CA LEU A 101 -6.04 8.22 -4.24
C LEU A 101 -6.31 7.59 -5.62
N ILE A 102 -7.56 7.19 -5.90
CA ILE A 102 -7.93 6.66 -7.21
C ILE A 102 -7.83 7.74 -8.29
N SER A 103 -8.34 8.95 -8.01
CA SER A 103 -8.25 10.08 -8.93
C SER A 103 -6.80 10.44 -9.25
N GLU A 104 -5.96 10.61 -8.23
CA GLU A 104 -4.53 10.90 -8.41
C GLU A 104 -3.82 9.83 -9.27
N HIS A 105 -4.14 8.56 -9.05
CA HIS A 105 -3.56 7.47 -9.83
C HIS A 105 -4.05 7.48 -11.28
N MET A 106 -5.32 7.80 -11.52
CA MET A 106 -5.86 7.94 -12.88
C MET A 106 -5.22 9.11 -13.62
N ASP A 107 -5.05 10.26 -12.95
CA ASP A 107 -4.43 11.45 -13.53
C ASP A 107 -2.96 11.20 -13.88
N ALA A 108 -2.21 10.54 -12.98
CA ALA A 108 -0.82 10.16 -13.24
C ALA A 108 -0.69 9.24 -14.47
N ARG A 109 -1.66 8.35 -14.72
CA ARG A 109 -1.66 7.48 -15.90
C ARG A 109 -1.99 8.22 -17.21
N LEU A 110 -2.71 9.34 -17.14
CA LEU A 110 -3.04 10.15 -18.31
C LEU A 110 -1.92 11.13 -18.68
N ALA A 111 -1.02 11.43 -17.74
CA ALA A 111 0.13 12.32 -17.94
C ALA A 111 1.35 11.62 -18.59
N GLU A 112 1.38 10.29 -18.63
CA GLU A 112 2.45 9.53 -19.30
C GLU A 112 2.17 9.45 -20.82
N PRO A 113 3.07 9.94 -21.69
CA PRO A 113 2.89 9.81 -23.14
C PRO A 113 2.95 8.34 -23.55
N ASP A 114 1.95 7.89 -24.31
CA ASP A 114 1.86 6.54 -24.86
C ASP A 114 3.07 6.25 -25.77
N PRO A 115 3.91 5.21 -25.51
CA PRO A 115 5.11 4.93 -26.29
C PRO A 115 4.86 4.49 -27.75
N LEU A 116 3.61 4.44 -28.21
CA LEU A 116 3.24 3.79 -29.47
C LEU A 116 2.88 4.75 -30.62
N THR A 117 3.26 6.02 -30.57
CA THR A 117 3.02 6.97 -31.69
C THR A 117 4.27 7.49 -32.41
N GLU A 118 5.41 6.80 -32.32
CA GLU A 118 6.56 7.02 -33.22
C GLU A 118 6.82 5.77 -34.07
N ASN A 119 6.02 5.52 -35.10
CA ASN A 119 6.39 4.70 -36.27
C ASN A 119 5.38 4.83 -37.42
N VAL A 120 5.01 6.06 -37.80
CA VAL A 120 4.44 6.32 -39.13
C VAL A 120 5.03 7.63 -39.63
N THR A 121 6.17 7.54 -40.33
CA THR A 121 6.51 8.27 -41.58
C THR A 121 8.02 8.26 -41.79
N SER A 122 8.50 7.42 -42.71
CA SER A 122 9.40 7.87 -43.78
C SER A 122 9.52 6.75 -44.81
N VAL A 123 8.61 6.75 -45.78
CA VAL A 123 8.90 6.21 -47.11
C VAL A 123 9.42 7.39 -47.91
N CYS A 124 10.72 7.38 -48.19
CA CYS A 124 11.37 8.09 -49.30
C CYS A 124 12.58 7.27 -49.71
#